data_AF-A0A392TCJ7-F1
#
_entry.id   AF-A0A392TCJ7-F1
#
_cell.length_a   1.000
_cell.length_b   1.000
_cell.length_c   1.000
_cell.angle_alpha   90.00
_cell.angle_beta   90.00
_cell.angle_gamma   90.00
#
_symmetry.space_group_name_H-M   'P 1'
#
loop_
_entity.id
_entity.type
_entity.pdbx_description
1 polymer ?
#
loop_
_entity_poly.entity_id
_entity_poly.type
_entity_poly.pdbx_seq_one_letter_code
_entity_poly.pdbx_strand_id
1 'polypeptide(L)' 'MSGQKYTWYKGDGTSMSRLDRFLLSEEWCLTWPNCVQVAQLRDLSDHCPLILT' A
#
# COMPACT_ATOMS: atom_id res chain seq x y z
N MET A 1 -2.90 4.42 -6.83
CA MET A 1 -1.92 3.44 -6.34
C MET A 1 -1.41 2.64 -7.51
N SER A 2 -0.10 2.60 -7.69
CA SER A 2 0.53 1.77 -8.72
C SER A 2 0.90 0.40 -8.12
N GLY A 3 0.78 -0.66 -8.90
CA GLY A 3 1.12 -2.03 -8.49
C GLY A 3 -0.07 -2.85 -7.95
N GLN A 4 0.12 -3.48 -6.79
CA GLN A 4 -0.76 -4.53 -6.27
C GLN A 4 -2.15 -4.03 -5.84
N LYS A 5 -3.18 -4.80 -6.19
CA LYS A 5 -4.59 -4.52 -5.85
C LYS A 5 -4.89 -4.70 -4.36
N TYR A 6 -4.28 -5.72 -3.73
CA TYR A 6 -4.45 -6.05 -2.31
C TYR A 6 -3.12 -5.90 -1.58
N THR A 7 -3.18 -5.55 -0.30
CA THR A 7 -2.00 -5.34 0.54
C THR A 7 -1.88 -6.40 1.62
N TRP A 8 -2.93 -7.19 1.84
CA TRP A 8 -2.94 -8.31 2.76
C TRP A 8 -3.55 -9.54 2.13
N TYR A 9 -2.99 -10.70 2.44
CA TYR A 9 -3.39 -11.99 1.89
C TYR A 9 -3.47 -13.01 3.03
N LYS A 10 -4.64 -13.62 3.21
CA LYS A 10 -4.79 -14.71 4.16
C LYS A 10 -4.11 -15.96 3.60
N GLY A 11 -3.53 -16.78 4.48
CA GLY A 11 -2.90 -18.05 4.13
C GLY A 11 -3.85 -19.12 3.55
N ASP A 12 -5.14 -18.83 3.40
CA ASP A 12 -6.12 -19.74 2.79
C ASP A 12 -6.14 -19.70 1.25
N GLY A 13 -5.29 -18.87 0.64
CA GLY A 13 -5.12 -18.77 -0.81
C GLY A 13 -6.27 -18.09 -1.56
N THR A 14 -7.32 -17.65 -0.86
CA THR A 14 -8.53 -17.10 -1.49
C THR A 14 -8.94 -15.75 -0.92
N SER A 15 -8.73 -15.54 0.39
CA SER A 15 -9.08 -14.29 1.05
C SER A 15 -7.95 -13.27 0.92
N MET A 16 -8.26 -12.11 0.37
CA MET A 16 -7.33 -10.99 0.24
C MET A 16 -8.07 -9.68 0.42
N SER A 17 -7.40 -8.70 1.02
CA SER A 17 -7.99 -7.40 1.32
C SER A 17 -6.95 -6.29 1.21
N ARG A 18 -7.44 -5.05 1.12
CA ARG A 18 -6.63 -3.84 1.05
C ARG A 18 -6.79 -3.10 2.38
N LEU A 19 -5.91 -3.40 3.32
CA LEU A 19 -6.01 -2.88 4.70
C LEU A 19 -5.09 -1.67 4.91
N ASP A 20 -3.93 -1.70 4.27
CA ASP A 20 -2.83 -0.78 4.53
C ASP A 20 -2.95 0.47 3.65
N ARG A 21 -2.80 1.64 4.28
CA ARG A 21 -2.91 2.95 3.63
C ARG A 21 -2.17 4.03 4.42
N PHE A 22 -1.65 5.03 3.72
CA PHE A 22 -1.19 6.27 4.34
C PHE A 22 -2.35 7.25 4.46
N LEU A 23 -2.41 7.97 5.58
CA LEU A 23 -3.30 9.11 5.77
C LEU A 23 -2.43 10.35 5.83
N LEU A 24 -2.69 11.32 4.95
CA LEU A 24 -1.86 12.51 4.79
C LEU A 24 -2.67 13.74 5.17
N SER A 25 -2.01 14.72 5.79
CA SER A 25 -2.58 16.06 5.99
C SER A 25 -2.60 16.83 4.67
N GLU A 26 -3.44 17.85 4.58
CA GLU A 26 -3.47 18.74 3.41
C GLU A 26 -2.11 19.43 3.19
N GLU A 27 -1.46 19.89 4.26
CA GLU A 27 -0.13 20.48 4.21
C GLU A 27 0.92 19.54 3.59
N TRP A 28 0.86 18.25 3.91
CA TRP A 28 1.76 17.26 3.29
C TRP A 28 1.52 17.15 1.78
N CYS A 29 0.25 17.09 1.37
CA CYS A 29 -0.12 17.03 -0.04
C CYS A 29 0.31 18.29 -0.81
N LEU A 30 0.27 19.46 -0.17
CA LEU A 30 0.76 20.71 -0.78
C LEU A 30 2.28 20.74 -0.87
N THR A 31 2.97 20.20 0.13
CA THR A 31 4.44 20.13 0.17
C THR A 31 4.99 19.12 -0.83
N TRP A 32 4.30 17.98 -1.00
CA TRP A 32 4.71 16.88 -1.87
C TRP A 32 3.59 16.49 -2.85
N PRO A 33 3.28 17.34 -3.84
CA PRO A 33 2.09 17.18 -4.69
C PRO A 33 2.12 15.96 -5.61
N ASN A 34 3.31 15.38 -5.83
CA ASN A 34 3.51 14.24 -6.71
C ASN A 34 3.75 12.93 -5.94
N CYS A 35 3.48 12.89 -4.63
CA CYS A 35 3.64 11.65 -3.88
C CYS A 35 2.73 10.55 -4.43
N VAL A 36 3.30 9.39 -4.71
CA VAL A 36 2.62 8.19 -5.20
C VAL A 36 2.79 7.09 -4.17
N GLN A 37 1.67 6.46 -3.80
CA GLN A 37 1.69 5.23 -3.03
C GLN A 37 1.87 4.02 -3.97
N VAL A 38 2.95 3.27 -3.73
CA VAL A 38 3.35 2.07 -4.49
C VAL A 38 3.29 0.86 -3.57
N ALA A 39 2.64 -0.21 -4.01
CA ALA A 39 2.67 -1.49 -3.33
C ALA A 39 3.77 -2.37 -3.92
N GLN A 40 4.70 -2.81 -3.07
CA GLN A 40 5.80 -3.68 -3.45
C GLN A 40 5.35 -5.15 -3.52
N LEU A 41 6.20 -5.98 -4.13
CA LEU A 41 6.01 -7.43 -4.12
C LEU A 41 6.08 -7.98 -2.68
N ARG A 42 5.22 -8.94 -2.41
CA ARG A 42 5.18 -9.68 -1.14
C ARG A 42 6.29 -10.73 -1.12
N ASP A 43 7.00 -10.86 -0.01
CA ASP A 43 7.97 -11.95 0.20
C ASP A 43 7.52 -12.95 1.30
N LEU A 44 7.83 -12.67 2.55
CA LEU A 44 7.73 -13.54 3.72
C LEU A 44 6.52 -13.20 4.59
N SER A 45 6.05 -11.94 4.55
CA SER A 45 4.85 -11.51 5.28
C SER A 45 3.57 -11.83 4.51
N ASP A 46 2.45 -11.88 5.24
CA ASP A 46 1.09 -11.84 4.70
C ASP A 46 0.70 -10.44 4.22
N HIS A 47 1.48 -9.41 4.54
CA HIS A 47 1.34 -8.05 4.03
C HIS A 47 2.33 -7.71 2.91
N CYS A 48 1.88 -6.89 1.95
CA CYS A 48 2.73 -6.24 0.96
C CYS A 48 3.22 -4.89 1.52
N PRO A 49 4.54 -4.61 1.48
CA PRO A 49 5.05 -3.30 1.87
C PRO A 49 4.47 -2.19 0.99
N LEU A 50 4.11 -1.07 1.63
CA LEU A 50 3.71 0.15 0.93
C LEU A 50 4.79 1.21 1.10
N ILE A 51 5.11 1.87 -0.01
CA ILE A 51 6.04 3.00 -0.03
C ILE A 51 5.29 4.22 -0.57
N LEU A 52 5.49 5.36 0.08
CA LEU A 52 5.09 6.67 -0.42
C LEU A 52 6.35 7.34 -0.97
N THR A 53 6.36 7.63 -2.27
CA THR A 53 7.47 8.29 -2.98
C THR A 53 7.01 9.58 -3.58
#